data_AF-A0A7J2S5S8-F1
#
_entry.id   AF-A0A7J2S5S8-F1
#
_cell.length_a   1.000
_cell.length_b   1.000
_cell.length_c   1.000
_cell.angle_alpha   90.00
_cell.angle_beta   90.00
_cell.angle_gamma   90.00
#
_symmetry.space_group_name_H-M   'P 1'
#
loop_
_entity.id
_entity.type
_entity.pdbx_description
1 polymer ?
#
loop_
_entity_poly.entity_id
_entity_poly.type
_entity_poly.pdbx_seq_one_letter_code
_entity_poly.pdbx_strand_id
1 'polypeptide(L)'
;MVSERSFIRENTNRVLIKEFLIKKIEGAGFGGMNIQRTPMGTRINILVERPGMVIGKGGSKIKELTDAIKEKFNVDNPQIEIEEAGSRASLNAQIMAEKLAEALERGWHFRRAGHSTVRRIMDAGAKGCQVIIAGKLTGARHRTEKFTEGHVKYCGETAQEVMDEGYATAKLKPGVLGVKVRIMKPDAKLPDEVNIIKPPTKEERKEEKVESSKKEEKKKTDIKKLAGMKGIGPSVVKKFEKAGIKTIEELMELDVDDIKAMEGIGEKTAENIFKNLRKFIEEVV
;
A
#
# COMPACT_ATOMS: atom_id res chain seq x y z
N MET A 1 35.86 -16.66 0.03
CA MET A 1 36.81 -15.60 -0.37
C MET A 1 36.42 -14.82 -1.64
N VAL A 2 36.22 -15.44 -2.82
CA VAL A 2 35.89 -14.65 -4.03
C VAL A 2 34.51 -13.96 -3.91
N SER A 3 33.53 -14.66 -3.36
CA SER A 3 32.17 -14.13 -3.10
C SER A 3 32.14 -13.01 -2.06
N GLU A 4 32.97 -13.08 -1.01
CA GLU A 4 33.03 -12.06 0.03
C GLU A 4 33.64 -10.76 -0.51
N ARG A 5 34.72 -10.86 -1.30
CA ARG A 5 35.36 -9.70 -1.92
C ARG A 5 34.44 -9.01 -2.91
N SER A 6 33.69 -9.76 -3.72
CA SER A 6 32.69 -9.18 -4.63
C SER A 6 31.57 -8.50 -3.85
N PHE A 7 31.04 -9.14 -2.80
CA PHE A 7 29.98 -8.56 -1.96
C PHE A 7 30.40 -7.24 -1.29
N ILE A 8 31.61 -7.20 -0.71
CA ILE A 8 32.14 -5.98 -0.09
C ILE A 8 32.31 -4.88 -1.13
N ARG A 9 32.86 -5.19 -2.31
CA ARG A 9 33.03 -4.22 -3.40
C ARG A 9 31.68 -3.67 -3.87
N GLU A 10 30.65 -4.52 -3.98
CA GLU A 10 29.31 -4.10 -4.37
C GLU A 10 28.65 -3.17 -3.35
N ASN A 11 28.75 -3.49 -2.07
CA ASN A 11 28.24 -2.63 -1.01
C ASN A 11 29.00 -1.31 -0.93
N THR A 12 30.32 -1.33 -1.12
CA THR A 12 31.14 -0.11 -1.19
C THR A 12 30.67 0.78 -2.34
N ASN A 13 30.49 0.21 -3.53
CA ASN A 13 29.98 0.94 -4.68
C ASN A 13 28.57 1.51 -4.42
N ARG A 14 27.68 0.74 -3.80
CA ARG A 14 26.32 1.22 -3.44
C ARG A 14 26.37 2.44 -2.52
N VAL A 15 27.22 2.42 -1.50
CA VAL A 15 27.37 3.55 -0.56
C VAL A 15 27.97 4.77 -1.27
N LEU A 16 29.00 4.58 -2.09
CA LEU A 16 29.62 5.68 -2.82
C LEU A 16 28.67 6.34 -3.83
N ILE A 17 27.86 5.55 -4.55
CA ILE A 17 26.82 6.08 -5.43
C ILE A 17 25.77 6.85 -4.62
N LYS A 18 25.36 6.33 -3.45
CA LYS A 18 24.41 7.02 -2.56
C LYS A 18 24.94 8.39 -2.15
N GLU A 19 26.18 8.48 -1.67
CA GLU A 19 26.80 9.74 -1.26
C GLU A 19 26.96 10.71 -2.43
N PHE A 20 27.30 10.21 -3.61
CA PHE A 20 27.42 11.01 -4.81
C PHE A 20 26.08 11.62 -5.23
N LEU A 21 25.02 10.82 -5.20
CA LEU A 21 23.66 11.27 -5.53
C LEU A 21 23.14 12.28 -4.52
N ILE A 22 23.33 12.06 -3.22
CA ILE A 22 22.92 13.02 -2.17
C ILE A 22 23.54 14.40 -2.45
N LYS A 23 24.85 14.45 -2.76
CA LYS A 23 25.55 15.72 -3.07
C LYS A 23 25.09 16.38 -4.37
N LYS A 24 24.79 15.60 -5.41
CA LYS A 24 24.39 16.12 -6.73
C LYS A 24 22.91 16.52 -6.81
N ILE A 25 22.08 15.89 -5.98
CA ILE A 25 20.62 16.06 -5.94
C ILE A 25 20.21 16.94 -4.75
N GLU A 26 21.15 17.69 -4.15
CA GLU A 26 20.83 18.74 -3.16
C GLU A 26 19.73 19.66 -3.69
N GLY A 27 18.65 19.80 -2.92
CA GLY A 27 17.46 20.53 -3.31
C GLY A 27 16.29 19.66 -3.80
N ALA A 28 16.50 18.50 -4.42
CA ALA A 28 15.35 17.69 -4.90
C ALA A 28 14.65 16.88 -3.80
N GLY A 29 15.28 16.76 -2.63
CA GLY A 29 14.79 15.97 -1.49
C GLY A 29 15.04 14.49 -1.73
N PHE A 30 16.20 13.98 -1.33
CA PHE A 30 16.59 12.59 -1.53
C PHE A 30 15.98 11.70 -0.44
N GLY A 31 15.15 10.72 -0.83
CA GLY A 31 14.51 9.81 0.11
C GLY A 31 15.16 8.43 0.22
N GLY A 32 15.85 7.99 -0.83
CA GLY A 32 16.43 6.66 -0.87
C GLY A 32 16.86 6.26 -2.27
N MET A 33 17.63 5.17 -2.34
CA MET A 33 18.09 4.60 -3.59
C MET A 33 18.09 3.08 -3.50
N ASN A 34 17.57 2.44 -4.53
CA ASN A 34 17.65 1.01 -4.74
C ASN A 34 18.45 0.73 -6.03
N ILE A 35 19.41 -0.19 -5.95
CA ILE A 35 20.21 -0.61 -7.11
C ILE A 35 19.84 -2.06 -7.43
N GLN A 36 19.31 -2.27 -8.64
CA GLN A 36 18.98 -3.58 -9.19
C GLN A 36 19.91 -3.87 -10.36
N ARG A 37 20.63 -4.99 -10.32
CA ARG A 37 21.47 -5.41 -11.44
C ARG A 37 20.70 -6.37 -12.32
N THR A 38 20.64 -6.03 -13.61
CA THR A 38 20.11 -6.90 -14.65
C THR A 38 21.26 -7.33 -15.57
N PRO A 39 21.14 -8.45 -16.29
CA PRO A 39 22.16 -8.84 -17.27
C PRO A 39 22.44 -7.79 -18.36
N MET A 40 21.46 -6.91 -18.63
CA MET A 40 21.56 -5.85 -19.64
C MET A 40 22.14 -4.53 -19.11
N GLY A 41 22.25 -4.36 -17.79
CA GLY A 41 22.70 -3.13 -17.16
C GLY A 41 22.23 -2.97 -15.72
N THR A 42 22.65 -1.89 -15.08
CA THR A 42 22.29 -1.60 -13.68
C THR A 42 21.18 -0.56 -13.63
N ARG A 43 20.01 -0.94 -13.08
CA ARG A 43 18.90 -0.02 -12.82
C ARG A 43 19.07 0.60 -11.44
N ILE A 44 19.00 1.92 -11.37
CA ILE A 44 19.12 2.71 -10.15
C ILE A 44 17.80 3.46 -9.96
N ASN A 45 17.01 3.01 -9.00
CA ASN A 45 15.73 3.63 -8.65
C ASN A 45 15.99 4.63 -7.53
N ILE A 46 15.67 5.90 -7.78
CA ILE A 46 15.88 7.00 -6.84
C ILE A 46 14.52 7.51 -6.39
N LEU A 47 14.29 7.52 -5.08
CA LEU A 47 13.10 8.10 -4.48
C LEU A 47 13.35 9.58 -4.20
N VAL A 48 12.53 10.46 -4.78
CA VAL A 48 12.67 11.93 -4.63
C VAL A 48 11.35 12.65 -4.40
N GLU A 49 11.40 13.79 -3.70
CA GLU A 49 10.22 14.66 -3.52
C GLU A 49 9.91 15.46 -4.79
N ARG A 50 10.94 15.99 -5.47
CA ARG A 50 10.78 16.89 -6.62
C ARG A 50 11.48 16.34 -7.88
N PRO A 51 10.84 15.47 -8.67
CA PRO A 51 11.47 14.80 -9.81
C PRO A 51 11.96 15.79 -10.90
N GLY A 52 11.23 16.89 -11.11
CA GLY A 52 11.61 17.91 -12.10
C GLY A 52 13.01 18.50 -11.90
N MET A 53 13.48 18.61 -10.65
CA MET A 53 14.83 19.13 -10.36
C MET A 53 15.95 18.10 -10.58
N VAL A 54 15.61 16.81 -10.66
CA VAL A 54 16.56 15.72 -10.98
C VAL A 54 16.70 15.56 -12.48
N ILE A 55 15.59 15.63 -13.22
CA ILE A 55 15.57 15.54 -14.68
C ILE A 55 16.30 16.74 -15.32
N GLY A 56 16.03 17.95 -14.81
CA GLY A 56 16.59 19.20 -15.34
C GLY A 56 15.90 19.65 -16.64
N LYS A 57 16.42 20.71 -17.26
CA LYS A 57 15.85 21.26 -18.50
C LYS A 57 16.13 20.30 -19.67
N GLY A 58 15.08 19.73 -20.26
CA GLY A 58 15.21 18.80 -21.40
C GLY A 58 15.96 17.49 -21.09
N GLY A 59 16.04 17.10 -19.80
CA GLY A 59 16.75 15.88 -19.40
C GLY A 59 18.28 16.02 -19.39
N SER A 60 18.84 17.23 -19.37
CA SER A 60 20.30 17.41 -19.35
C SER A 60 20.93 16.83 -18.07
N LYS A 61 20.31 17.10 -16.91
CA LYS A 61 20.88 16.75 -15.61
C LYS A 61 20.88 15.25 -15.36
N ILE A 62 19.83 14.54 -15.81
CA ILE A 62 19.80 13.07 -15.71
C ILE A 62 20.84 12.40 -16.62
N LYS A 63 21.13 12.97 -17.80
CA LYS A 63 22.20 12.49 -18.68
C LYS A 63 23.57 12.69 -18.02
N GLU A 64 23.83 13.90 -17.52
CA GLU A 64 25.06 14.20 -16.77
C GLU A 64 25.27 13.27 -15.56
N LEU A 65 24.19 12.94 -14.83
CA LEU A 65 24.25 11.99 -13.72
C LEU A 65 24.58 10.57 -14.19
N THR A 66 23.96 10.13 -15.30
CA THR A 66 24.18 8.81 -15.89
C THR A 66 25.63 8.65 -16.35
N ASP A 67 26.16 9.65 -17.05
CA ASP A 67 27.54 9.68 -17.53
C ASP A 67 28.53 9.72 -16.36
N ALA A 68 28.27 10.57 -15.35
CA ALA A 68 29.13 10.65 -14.18
C ALA A 68 29.17 9.35 -13.36
N ILE A 69 28.05 8.61 -13.27
CA ILE A 69 28.02 7.31 -12.59
C ILE A 69 28.80 6.26 -13.38
N LYS A 70 28.65 6.26 -14.71
CA LYS A 70 29.38 5.37 -15.61
C LYS A 70 30.89 5.56 -15.49
N GLU A 71 31.36 6.80 -15.55
CA GLU A 71 32.80 7.12 -15.50
C GLU A 71 33.41 6.89 -14.11
N LYS A 72 32.73 7.30 -13.03
CA LYS A 72 33.31 7.25 -11.68
C LYS A 72 33.26 5.87 -11.04
N PHE A 73 32.21 5.12 -11.31
CA PHE A 73 31.95 3.86 -10.60
C PHE A 73 32.10 2.63 -11.50
N ASN A 74 32.46 2.82 -12.78
CA ASN A 74 32.58 1.76 -13.80
C ASN A 74 31.38 0.80 -13.75
N VAL A 75 30.18 1.38 -13.74
CA VAL A 75 28.93 0.63 -13.78
C VAL A 75 28.57 0.41 -15.24
N ASP A 76 28.33 -0.85 -15.60
CA ASP A 76 27.91 -1.21 -16.95
C ASP A 76 26.47 -0.73 -17.19
N ASN A 77 26.33 0.15 -18.18
CA ASN A 77 25.07 0.69 -18.69
C ASN A 77 24.07 1.10 -17.59
N PRO A 78 24.36 2.16 -16.81
CA PRO A 78 23.47 2.61 -15.75
C PRO A 78 22.18 3.19 -16.33
N GLN A 79 21.04 2.73 -15.84
CA GLN A 79 19.71 3.27 -16.15
C GLN A 79 19.14 3.88 -14.87
N ILE A 80 18.87 5.18 -14.88
CA ILE A 80 18.33 5.88 -13.70
C ILE A 80 16.82 6.00 -13.86
N GLU A 81 16.09 5.41 -12.91
CA GLU A 81 14.63 5.53 -12.78
C GLU A 81 14.32 6.43 -11.59
N ILE A 82 13.39 7.36 -11.77
CA ILE A 82 13.01 8.32 -10.73
C ILE A 82 11.61 7.96 -10.24
N GLU A 83 11.50 7.63 -8.97
CA GLU A 83 10.25 7.37 -8.27
C GLU A 83 9.86 8.60 -7.46
N GLU A 84 8.64 9.09 -7.63
CA GLU A 84 8.13 10.23 -6.88
C GLU A 84 7.60 9.78 -5.52
N ALA A 85 8.08 10.41 -4.45
CA ALA A 85 7.65 10.10 -3.07
C ALA A 85 6.23 10.59 -2.76
N GLY A 86 5.74 11.62 -3.45
CA GLY A 86 4.39 12.18 -3.28
C GLY A 86 4.06 12.51 -1.81
N SER A 87 2.86 12.14 -1.36
CA SER A 87 2.39 12.32 0.01
C SER A 87 3.20 11.54 1.05
N ARG A 88 3.95 10.50 0.65
CA ARG A 88 4.85 9.75 1.54
C ARG A 88 6.17 10.49 1.80
N ALA A 89 6.45 11.60 1.12
CA ALA A 89 7.66 12.39 1.35
C ALA A 89 7.77 12.85 2.82
N SER A 90 6.65 13.24 3.44
CA SER A 90 6.58 13.66 4.85
C SER A 90 6.85 12.53 5.84
N LEU A 91 6.70 11.26 5.43
CA LEU A 91 6.96 10.09 6.27
C LEU A 91 8.41 9.60 6.15
N ASN A 92 9.19 10.13 5.21
CA ASN A 92 10.60 9.80 5.03
C ASN A 92 11.48 10.76 5.85
N ALA A 93 12.30 10.22 6.75
CA ALA A 93 13.08 11.03 7.67
C ALA A 93 14.20 11.83 6.97
N GLN A 94 14.81 11.28 5.91
CA GLN A 94 15.90 11.94 5.19
C GLN A 94 15.40 13.17 4.43
N ILE A 95 14.28 13.06 3.71
CA ILE A 95 13.68 14.19 2.98
C ILE A 95 13.30 15.31 3.96
N MET A 96 12.70 14.96 5.10
CA MET A 96 12.32 15.94 6.11
C MET A 96 13.53 16.62 6.77
N ALA A 97 14.63 15.89 6.97
CA ALA A 97 15.87 16.48 7.48
C ALA A 97 16.47 17.50 6.49
N GLU A 98 16.53 17.16 5.20
CA GLU A 98 17.01 18.07 4.14
C GLU A 98 16.11 19.31 4.04
N LYS A 99 14.79 19.12 4.06
CA LYS A 99 13.81 20.21 3.99
C LYS A 99 13.93 21.17 5.17
N LEU A 100 14.17 20.64 6.37
CA LEU A 100 14.41 21.44 7.56
C LEU A 100 15.76 22.17 7.49
N ALA A 101 16.81 21.53 6.95
CA ALA A 101 18.09 22.17 6.73
C ALA A 101 17.95 23.36 5.75
N GLU A 102 17.27 23.16 4.62
CA GLU A 102 16.99 24.25 3.66
C GLU A 102 16.19 25.39 4.30
N ALA A 103 15.23 25.08 5.19
CA ALA A 103 14.44 26.12 5.88
C ALA A 103 15.31 26.97 6.82
N LEU A 104 16.25 26.34 7.53
CA LEU A 104 17.21 27.04 8.38
C LEU A 104 18.19 27.89 7.55
N GLU A 105 18.65 27.39 6.40
CA GLU A 105 19.51 28.14 5.47
C GLU A 105 18.80 29.35 4.87
N ARG A 106 17.49 29.25 4.61
CA ARG A 106 16.64 30.40 4.22
C ARG A 106 16.43 31.42 5.33
N GLY A 107 16.88 31.14 6.56
CA GLY A 107 16.80 32.06 7.70
C GLY A 107 15.53 31.94 8.53
N TRP A 108 14.81 30.82 8.47
CA TRP A 108 13.70 30.58 9.39
C TRP A 108 14.20 30.41 10.82
N HIS A 109 13.49 30.96 11.80
CA HIS A 109 13.84 30.78 13.21
C HIS A 109 13.69 29.30 13.62
N PHE A 110 14.68 28.76 14.34
CA PHE A 110 14.79 27.32 14.62
C PHE A 110 13.56 26.73 15.31
N ARG A 111 12.89 27.46 16.22
CA ARG A 111 11.64 27.00 16.85
C ARG A 111 10.49 26.88 15.86
N ARG A 112 10.33 27.89 14.99
CA ARG A 112 9.29 27.89 13.97
C ARG A 112 9.52 26.75 12.98
N ALA A 113 10.76 26.56 12.54
CA ALA A 113 11.13 25.48 11.63
C ALA A 113 10.91 24.10 12.28
N GLY A 114 11.36 23.91 13.53
CA GLY A 114 11.16 22.68 14.28
C GLY A 114 9.69 22.31 14.46
N HIS A 115 8.87 23.20 15.03
CA HIS A 115 7.43 22.94 15.21
C HIS A 115 6.68 22.77 13.89
N SER A 116 7.05 23.51 12.84
CA SER A 116 6.43 23.35 11.51
C SER A 116 6.74 21.97 10.91
N THR A 117 7.95 21.45 11.09
CA THR A 117 8.33 20.13 10.59
C THR A 117 7.64 19.02 11.37
N VAL A 118 7.58 19.13 12.71
CA VAL A 118 6.88 18.14 13.54
C VAL A 118 5.40 18.07 13.16
N ARG A 119 4.71 19.21 13.03
CA ARG A 119 3.30 19.24 12.59
C ARG A 119 3.11 18.57 11.24
N ARG A 120 3.93 18.92 10.24
CA ARG A 120 3.85 18.29 8.90
C ARG A 120 4.00 16.76 8.95
N ILE A 121 4.85 16.24 9.83
CA ILE A 121 5.07 14.79 9.97
C ILE A 121 3.88 14.12 10.66
N MET A 122 3.33 14.74 11.71
CA MET A 122 2.13 14.24 12.39
C MET A 122 0.89 14.31 11.49
N ASP A 123 0.71 15.39 10.72
CA ASP A 123 -0.38 15.57 9.75
C ASP A 123 -0.35 14.50 8.64
N ALA A 124 0.84 13.99 8.30
CA ALA A 124 1.02 12.91 7.35
C ALA A 124 0.67 11.52 7.92
N GLY A 125 0.29 11.44 9.21
CA GLY A 125 -0.13 10.21 9.88
C GLY A 125 0.98 9.44 10.57
N ALA A 126 2.14 10.05 10.85
CA ALA A 126 3.17 9.38 11.65
C ALA A 126 2.67 9.07 13.08
N LYS A 127 3.05 7.90 13.63
CA LYS A 127 2.75 7.55 15.03
C LYS A 127 3.52 8.45 16.02
N GLY A 128 4.67 8.97 15.60
CA GLY A 128 5.44 9.93 16.36
C GLY A 128 6.68 10.41 15.61
N CYS A 129 7.23 11.50 16.11
CA CYS A 129 8.34 12.22 15.51
C CYS A 129 9.24 12.82 16.58
N GLN A 130 10.54 12.81 16.33
CA GLN A 130 11.55 13.53 17.09
C GLN A 130 12.47 14.29 16.13
N VAL A 131 12.45 15.61 16.22
CA VAL A 131 13.37 16.51 15.50
C VAL A 131 14.38 17.07 16.49
N ILE A 132 15.65 16.95 16.18
CA ILE A 132 16.76 17.44 17.00
C ILE A 132 17.57 18.40 16.16
N ILE A 133 17.70 19.64 16.63
CA ILE A 133 18.55 20.66 16.01
C ILE A 133 19.68 20.96 16.99
N ALA A 134 20.92 20.74 16.56
CA ALA A 134 22.12 20.92 17.37
C ALA A 134 23.10 21.87 16.68
N GLY A 135 23.59 22.87 17.41
CA GLY A 135 24.60 23.80 16.90
C GLY A 135 24.52 25.17 17.56
N LYS A 136 24.97 26.20 16.85
CA LYS A 136 24.92 27.60 17.32
C LYS A 136 23.55 28.21 17.00
N LEU A 137 22.58 28.00 17.89
CA LEU A 137 21.19 28.43 17.67
C LEU A 137 20.96 29.93 17.92
N THR A 138 21.33 30.42 19.10
CA THR A 138 21.04 31.81 19.53
C THR A 138 22.30 32.62 19.84
N GLY A 139 23.43 31.96 20.09
CA GLY A 139 24.69 32.63 20.47
C GLY A 139 25.90 31.81 20.07
N ALA A 140 27.08 32.20 20.57
CA ALA A 140 28.35 31.56 20.24
C ALA A 140 28.48 30.12 20.77
N ARG A 141 27.76 29.78 21.85
CA ARG A 141 27.80 28.46 22.49
C ARG A 141 26.84 27.49 21.80
N HIS A 142 27.28 26.23 21.67
CA HIS A 142 26.44 25.16 21.15
C HIS A 142 25.23 24.91 22.08
N ARG A 143 24.07 24.68 21.47
CA ARG A 143 22.84 24.24 22.15
C ARG A 143 22.17 23.17 21.30
N THR A 144 21.45 22.28 21.97
CA THR A 144 20.65 21.24 21.33
C THR A 144 19.20 21.41 21.76
N GLU A 145 18.31 21.55 20.79
CA GLU A 145 16.87 21.65 21.02
C GLU A 145 16.19 20.44 20.40
N LYS A 146 15.26 19.83 21.16
CA LYS A 146 14.52 18.64 20.76
C LYS A 146 13.04 19.00 20.70
N PHE A 147 12.41 18.69 19.57
CA PHE A 147 10.97 18.80 19.37
C PHE A 147 10.43 17.38 19.20
N THR A 148 9.62 16.93 20.14
CA THR A 148 9.08 15.57 20.17
C THR A 148 7.57 15.60 20.24
N GLU A 149 6.92 14.78 19.44
CA GLU A 149 5.47 14.63 19.43
C GLU A 149 5.11 13.17 19.09
N GLY A 150 4.03 12.65 19.69
CA GLY A 150 3.61 11.26 19.52
C GLY A 150 4.53 10.24 20.19
N HIS A 151 4.56 9.03 19.64
CA HIS A 151 5.30 7.89 20.18
C HIS A 151 6.68 7.73 19.54
N VAL A 152 7.73 7.70 20.36
CA VAL A 152 9.12 7.53 19.91
C VAL A 152 9.79 6.44 20.75
N LYS A 153 10.37 5.43 20.07
CA LYS A 153 11.16 4.40 20.72
C LYS A 153 12.65 4.74 20.68
N TYR A 154 13.34 4.51 21.78
CA TYR A 154 14.76 4.86 21.95
C TYR A 154 15.69 3.63 21.99
N CYS A 155 15.17 2.46 22.39
CA CYS A 155 15.99 1.28 22.69
C CYS A 155 15.41 0.02 22.04
N GLY A 156 16.28 -0.98 21.83
CA GLY A 156 15.92 -2.31 21.33
C GLY A 156 15.96 -2.44 19.81
N GLU A 157 15.79 -3.67 19.33
CA GLU A 157 15.66 -4.00 17.90
C GLU A 157 14.47 -3.30 17.26
N THR A 158 13.37 -3.18 18.02
CA THR A 158 12.18 -2.44 17.60
C THR A 158 12.51 -1.00 17.19
N ALA A 159 13.44 -0.32 17.86
CA ALA A 159 13.82 1.04 17.48
C ALA A 159 14.53 1.07 16.10
N GLN A 160 15.28 0.05 15.73
CA GLN A 160 15.96 -0.01 14.44
C GLN A 160 15.00 -0.36 13.28
N GLU A 161 13.99 -1.19 13.54
CA GLU A 161 13.03 -1.59 12.52
C GLU A 161 11.92 -0.56 12.29
N VAL A 162 11.46 0.07 13.36
CA VAL A 162 10.26 0.92 13.36
C VAL A 162 10.58 2.39 13.11
N MET A 163 11.72 2.87 13.60
CA MET A 163 12.11 4.28 13.45
C MET A 163 12.94 4.46 12.18
N ASP A 164 12.50 5.39 11.35
CA ASP A 164 13.32 5.92 10.26
C ASP A 164 14.14 7.11 10.78
N GLU A 165 15.41 7.18 10.42
CA GLU A 165 16.32 8.25 10.85
C GLU A 165 16.94 8.97 9.66
N GLY A 166 16.87 10.30 9.68
CA GLY A 166 17.46 11.18 8.68
C GLY A 166 18.41 12.17 9.33
N TYR A 167 19.50 12.48 8.64
CA TYR A 167 20.47 13.48 9.07
C TYR A 167 20.82 14.42 7.91
N ALA A 168 20.82 15.71 8.22
CA ALA A 168 21.23 16.76 7.31
C ALA A 168 22.03 17.83 8.04
N THR A 169 22.91 18.51 7.30
CA THR A 169 23.70 19.63 7.80
C THR A 169 23.21 20.92 7.15
N ALA A 170 22.82 21.91 7.95
CA ALA A 170 22.49 23.24 7.48
C ALA A 170 23.70 24.16 7.62
N LYS A 171 24.11 24.82 6.52
CA LYS A 171 25.25 25.74 6.49
C LYS A 171 24.75 27.17 6.62
N LEU A 172 24.92 27.77 7.80
CA LEU A 172 24.57 29.17 8.04
C LEU A 172 25.84 30.02 8.17
N LYS A 173 25.69 31.35 8.05
CA LYS A 173 26.77 32.33 8.26
C LYS A 173 27.57 32.13 9.57
N PRO A 174 26.95 31.92 10.75
CA PRO A 174 27.68 31.70 12.00
C PRO A 174 28.35 30.31 12.13
N GLY A 175 28.03 29.36 11.24
CA GLY A 175 28.56 28.00 11.27
C GLY A 175 27.55 26.94 10.82
N VAL A 176 27.87 25.68 11.12
CA VAL A 176 27.05 24.53 10.74
C VAL A 176 26.09 24.14 11.87
N LEU A 177 24.86 23.85 11.49
CA LEU A 177 23.83 23.26 12.35
C LEU A 177 23.56 21.82 11.89
N GLY A 178 23.56 20.89 12.84
CA GLY A 178 23.15 19.51 12.61
C GLY A 178 21.66 19.35 12.83
N VAL A 179 20.97 18.74 11.87
CA VAL A 179 19.56 18.43 11.92
C VAL A 179 19.40 16.92 11.88
N LYS A 180 18.81 16.34 12.92
CA LYS A 180 18.46 14.92 12.98
C LYS A 180 16.94 14.80 13.11
N VAL A 181 16.33 13.99 12.26
CA VAL A 181 14.89 13.71 12.28
C VAL A 181 14.71 12.21 12.47
N ARG A 182 13.84 11.82 13.41
CA ARG A 182 13.46 10.43 13.66
C ARG A 182 11.95 10.33 13.54
N ILE A 183 11.45 9.43 12.70
CA ILE A 183 10.01 9.28 12.41
C ILE A 183 9.60 7.84 12.68
N MET A 184 8.52 7.65 13.43
CA MET A 184 7.85 6.37 13.58
C MET A 184 6.79 6.23 12.50
N LYS A 185 6.97 5.26 11.59
CA LYS A 185 6.04 5.02 10.48
C LYS A 185 4.64 4.65 11.00
N PRO A 186 3.55 4.97 10.27
CA PRO A 186 2.19 4.60 10.64
C PRO A 186 2.00 3.08 10.80
N ASP A 187 2.62 2.30 9.92
CA ASP A 187 2.43 0.85 9.83
C ASP A 187 3.21 0.06 10.90
N ALA A 188 4.00 0.74 11.71
CA ALA A 188 4.88 0.09 12.67
C ALA A 188 4.09 -0.55 13.82
N LYS A 189 4.15 -1.88 13.93
CA LYS A 189 3.57 -2.62 15.05
C LYS A 189 4.62 -2.85 16.12
N LEU A 190 4.27 -2.57 17.37
CA LEU A 190 5.15 -2.89 18.49
C LEU A 190 4.91 -4.35 18.91
N PRO A 191 5.91 -5.05 19.45
CA PRO A 191 5.73 -6.42 19.95
C PRO A 191 4.73 -6.48 21.12
N ASP A 192 4.59 -5.38 21.86
CA ASP A 192 3.65 -5.24 22.97
C ASP A 192 2.20 -4.96 22.51
N GLU A 193 2.00 -4.60 21.23
CA GLU A 193 0.67 -4.28 20.67
C GLU A 193 -0.07 -5.58 20.28
N VAL A 194 -0.84 -6.12 21.22
CA VAL A 194 -1.71 -7.28 20.96
C VAL A 194 -3.11 -6.82 20.53
N ASN A 195 -3.54 -7.25 19.34
CA ASN A 195 -4.91 -7.02 18.87
C ASN A 195 -5.86 -8.06 19.46
N ILE A 196 -6.59 -7.67 20.52
CA ILE A 196 -7.63 -8.51 21.11
C ILE A 196 -8.89 -8.40 20.23
N ILE A 197 -9.22 -9.47 19.51
CA ILE A 197 -10.49 -9.57 18.79
C ILE A 197 -11.60 -9.70 19.84
N LYS A 198 -12.42 -8.66 19.97
CA LYS A 198 -13.58 -8.72 20.86
C LYS A 198 -14.58 -9.74 20.31
N PRO A 199 -15.19 -10.60 21.14
CA PRO A 199 -16.27 -11.46 20.67
C PRO A 199 -17.41 -10.59 20.13
N PRO A 200 -18.09 -11.01 19.05
CA PRO A 200 -19.15 -10.21 18.43
C PRO A 200 -20.24 -9.92 19.45
N THR A 201 -20.68 -8.67 19.47
CA THR A 201 -21.68 -8.20 20.44
C THR A 201 -23.04 -8.83 20.09
N LYS A 202 -23.95 -8.99 21.06
CA LYS A 202 -25.27 -9.61 20.82
C LYS A 202 -26.10 -8.91 19.72
N GLU A 203 -25.77 -7.67 19.38
CA GLU A 203 -26.40 -6.89 18.30
C GLU A 203 -25.90 -7.31 16.91
N GLU A 204 -24.59 -7.52 16.73
CA GLU A 204 -24.02 -8.05 15.47
C GLU A 204 -24.50 -9.49 15.19
N ARG A 205 -24.68 -10.30 16.25
CA ARG A 205 -25.31 -11.63 16.14
C ARG A 205 -26.80 -11.58 15.75
N LYS A 206 -27.49 -10.47 16.02
CA LYS A 206 -28.88 -10.28 15.56
C LYS A 206 -28.89 -9.88 14.10
N GLU A 207 -27.97 -9.04 13.65
CA GLU A 207 -27.87 -8.65 12.23
C GLU A 207 -27.49 -9.83 11.33
N GLU A 208 -26.51 -10.64 11.73
CA GLU A 208 -26.17 -11.87 10.99
C GLU A 208 -27.36 -12.85 10.93
N LYS A 209 -28.13 -12.98 12.03
CA LYS A 209 -29.35 -13.81 12.04
C LYS A 209 -30.46 -13.26 11.14
N VAL A 210 -30.58 -11.95 11.03
CA VAL A 210 -31.56 -11.28 10.17
C VAL A 210 -31.16 -11.38 8.69
N GLU A 211 -29.86 -11.34 8.38
CA GLU A 211 -29.35 -11.60 7.03
C GLU A 211 -29.46 -13.07 6.63
N SER A 212 -29.18 -14.01 7.55
CA SER A 212 -29.36 -15.44 7.28
C SER A 212 -30.84 -15.79 7.07
N SER A 213 -31.76 -15.21 7.85
CA SER A 213 -33.19 -15.42 7.66
C SER A 213 -33.72 -14.81 6.35
N LYS A 214 -33.18 -13.65 5.91
CA LYS A 214 -33.52 -13.06 4.61
C LYS A 214 -32.99 -13.86 3.41
N LYS A 215 -31.83 -14.53 3.55
CA LYS A 215 -31.30 -15.45 2.53
C LYS A 215 -32.10 -16.75 2.48
N GLU A 216 -32.56 -17.28 3.61
CA GLU A 216 -33.42 -18.46 3.65
C GLU A 216 -34.84 -18.20 3.13
N GLU A 217 -35.43 -17.02 3.38
CA GLU A 217 -36.73 -16.66 2.81
C GLU A 217 -36.69 -16.50 1.29
N LYS A 218 -35.60 -15.93 0.73
CA LYS A 218 -35.44 -15.82 -0.73
C LYS A 218 -35.34 -17.19 -1.42
N LYS A 219 -34.65 -18.17 -0.81
CA LYS A 219 -34.54 -19.54 -1.34
C LYS A 219 -35.85 -20.33 -1.31
N LYS A 220 -36.82 -19.96 -0.47
CA LYS A 220 -38.12 -20.66 -0.37
C LYS A 220 -39.19 -20.14 -1.34
N THR A 221 -38.95 -19.05 -2.07
CA THR A 221 -39.99 -18.38 -2.88
C THR A 221 -39.96 -18.63 -4.39
N ASP A 222 -39.13 -19.55 -4.89
CA ASP A 222 -38.93 -19.66 -6.34
C ASP A 222 -39.90 -20.61 -7.08
N ILE A 223 -40.58 -21.56 -6.40
CA ILE A 223 -41.54 -22.45 -7.10
C ILE A 223 -42.86 -21.74 -7.45
N LYS A 224 -43.33 -20.79 -6.64
CA LYS A 224 -44.64 -20.13 -6.87
C LYS A 224 -44.68 -19.27 -8.14
N LYS A 225 -43.52 -18.91 -8.71
CA LYS A 225 -43.41 -18.13 -9.95
C LYS A 225 -43.57 -18.97 -11.23
N LEU A 226 -43.45 -20.30 -11.16
CA LEU A 226 -43.61 -21.23 -12.30
C LEU A 226 -45.07 -21.49 -12.70
N ALA A 227 -46.04 -21.12 -11.86
CA ALA A 227 -47.47 -21.36 -12.10
C ALA A 227 -48.08 -20.53 -13.26
N GLY A 228 -47.32 -19.57 -13.82
CA GLY A 228 -47.75 -18.70 -14.91
C GLY A 228 -47.37 -19.15 -16.33
N MET A 229 -46.62 -20.25 -16.50
CA MET A 229 -46.09 -20.66 -17.81
C MET A 229 -47.05 -21.61 -18.57
N LYS A 230 -47.20 -21.39 -19.88
CA LYS A 230 -48.03 -22.25 -20.76
C LYS A 230 -47.55 -23.70 -20.71
N GLY A 231 -48.43 -24.60 -20.24
CA GLY A 231 -48.18 -26.04 -20.17
C GLY A 231 -47.86 -26.60 -18.77
N ILE A 232 -47.68 -25.74 -17.77
CA ILE A 232 -47.47 -26.15 -16.37
C ILE A 232 -48.67 -25.70 -15.54
N GLY A 233 -49.67 -26.57 -15.43
CA GLY A 233 -50.84 -26.33 -14.58
C GLY A 233 -50.54 -26.58 -13.09
N PRO A 234 -51.39 -26.07 -12.17
CA PRO A 234 -51.24 -26.28 -10.72
C PRO A 234 -51.22 -27.76 -10.30
N SER A 235 -51.80 -28.63 -11.12
CA SER A 235 -51.77 -30.09 -10.94
C SER A 235 -50.37 -30.68 -11.10
N VAL A 236 -49.51 -30.09 -11.93
CA VAL A 236 -48.14 -30.55 -12.16
C VAL A 236 -47.23 -30.03 -11.03
N VAL A 237 -47.43 -28.78 -10.58
CA VAL A 237 -46.71 -28.19 -9.44
C VAL A 237 -46.96 -29.00 -8.15
N LYS A 238 -48.20 -29.43 -7.89
CA LYS A 238 -48.51 -30.32 -6.75
C LYS A 238 -47.89 -31.71 -6.85
N LYS A 239 -47.63 -32.20 -8.07
CA LYS A 239 -46.94 -33.49 -8.27
C LYS A 239 -45.43 -33.36 -8.00
N PHE A 240 -44.80 -32.27 -8.43
CA PHE A 240 -43.41 -31.96 -8.09
C PHE A 240 -43.20 -31.74 -6.57
N GLU A 241 -44.15 -31.07 -5.90
CA GLU A 241 -44.12 -30.92 -4.44
C GLU A 241 -44.24 -32.26 -3.70
N LYS A 242 -45.05 -33.21 -4.21
CA LYS A 242 -45.16 -34.57 -3.67
C LYS A 242 -43.92 -35.42 -3.93
N ALA A 243 -43.24 -35.19 -5.05
CA ALA A 243 -41.97 -35.82 -5.39
C ALA A 243 -40.76 -35.21 -4.63
N GLY A 244 -40.99 -34.15 -3.84
CA GLY A 244 -39.99 -33.57 -2.94
C GLY A 244 -39.04 -32.56 -3.57
N ILE A 245 -39.26 -32.17 -4.83
CA ILE A 245 -38.41 -31.22 -5.55
C ILE A 245 -38.81 -29.79 -5.16
N LYS A 246 -37.88 -29.04 -4.56
CA LYS A 246 -38.16 -27.74 -3.92
C LYS A 246 -37.45 -26.57 -4.59
N THR A 247 -36.51 -26.79 -5.49
CA THR A 247 -35.80 -25.72 -6.20
C THR A 247 -35.78 -25.96 -7.71
N ILE A 248 -35.56 -24.88 -8.47
CA ILE A 248 -35.42 -24.93 -9.93
C ILE A 248 -34.14 -25.70 -10.33
N GLU A 249 -33.10 -25.64 -9.49
CA GLU A 249 -31.82 -26.33 -9.66
C GLU A 249 -31.96 -27.85 -9.55
N GLU A 250 -32.73 -28.36 -8.58
CA GLU A 250 -33.03 -29.80 -8.42
C GLU A 250 -33.84 -30.37 -9.60
N LEU A 251 -34.65 -29.53 -10.28
CA LEU A 251 -35.40 -29.91 -11.48
C LEU A 251 -34.54 -29.97 -12.74
N MET A 252 -33.37 -29.30 -12.74
CA MET A 252 -32.42 -29.28 -13.87
C MET A 252 -31.47 -30.47 -13.87
N GLU A 253 -31.28 -31.12 -12.72
CA GLU A 253 -30.41 -32.29 -12.57
C GLU A 253 -31.09 -33.61 -13.00
N LEU A 254 -32.40 -33.58 -13.27
CA LEU A 254 -33.17 -34.75 -13.68
C LEU A 254 -33.30 -34.84 -15.20
N ASP A 255 -33.02 -36.02 -15.74
CA ASP A 255 -33.15 -36.28 -17.17
C ASP A 255 -34.62 -36.53 -17.57
N VAL A 256 -34.92 -36.46 -18.87
CA VAL A 256 -36.28 -36.63 -19.41
C VAL A 256 -36.88 -37.98 -19.00
N ASP A 257 -36.04 -39.00 -18.79
CA ASP A 257 -36.46 -40.34 -18.40
C ASP A 257 -36.79 -40.47 -16.91
N ASP A 258 -36.19 -39.65 -16.03
CA ASP A 258 -36.53 -39.59 -14.60
C ASP A 258 -37.86 -38.89 -14.37
N ILE A 259 -38.19 -37.91 -15.22
CA ILE A 259 -39.50 -37.23 -15.19
C ILE A 259 -40.60 -38.15 -15.74
N LYS A 260 -40.28 -39.08 -16.66
CA LYS A 260 -41.21 -40.11 -17.15
C LYS A 260 -41.54 -41.16 -16.09
N ALA A 261 -40.61 -41.46 -15.19
CA ALA A 261 -40.81 -42.43 -14.11
C ALA A 261 -41.79 -41.92 -13.02
N MET A 262 -42.15 -40.63 -13.03
CA MET A 262 -43.14 -40.05 -12.12
C MET A 262 -44.58 -40.30 -12.59
N GLU A 263 -45.44 -40.76 -11.69
CA GLU A 263 -46.80 -41.20 -12.01
C GLU A 263 -47.66 -40.13 -12.73
N GLY A 264 -48.01 -40.45 -13.97
CA GLY A 264 -48.99 -39.72 -14.77
C GLY A 264 -48.48 -38.42 -15.39
N ILE A 265 -47.22 -38.37 -15.84
CA ILE A 265 -46.68 -37.37 -16.77
C ILE A 265 -46.47 -38.06 -18.11
N GLY A 266 -47.16 -37.62 -19.17
CA GLY A 266 -47.00 -38.20 -20.52
C GLY A 266 -45.75 -37.65 -21.23
N GLU A 267 -45.18 -38.41 -22.16
CA GLU A 267 -43.93 -38.06 -22.87
C GLU A 267 -43.98 -36.64 -23.48
N LYS A 268 -45.10 -36.29 -24.11
CA LYS A 268 -45.29 -34.96 -24.74
C LYS A 268 -45.33 -33.80 -23.74
N THR A 269 -45.71 -34.05 -22.49
CA THR A 269 -45.71 -33.05 -21.43
C THR A 269 -44.33 -32.86 -20.82
N ALA A 270 -43.55 -33.94 -20.65
CA ALA A 270 -42.18 -33.86 -20.14
C ALA A 270 -41.26 -33.08 -21.11
N GLU A 271 -41.35 -33.38 -22.42
CA GLU A 271 -40.57 -32.67 -23.44
C GLU A 271 -40.91 -31.18 -23.54
N ASN A 272 -42.19 -30.82 -23.38
CA ASN A 272 -42.62 -29.42 -23.39
C ASN A 272 -42.15 -28.65 -22.15
N ILE A 273 -42.09 -29.30 -20.98
CA ILE A 273 -41.56 -28.71 -19.75
C ILE A 273 -40.06 -28.43 -19.92
N PHE A 274 -39.29 -29.38 -20.45
CA PHE A 274 -37.85 -29.23 -20.67
C PHE A 274 -37.53 -28.12 -21.70
N LYS A 275 -38.31 -28.05 -22.79
CA LYS A 275 -38.16 -27.02 -23.82
C LYS A 275 -38.49 -25.61 -23.31
N ASN A 276 -39.47 -25.49 -22.42
CA ASN A 276 -39.84 -24.22 -21.81
C ASN A 276 -38.86 -23.78 -20.70
N LEU A 277 -38.29 -24.72 -19.96
CA LEU A 277 -37.22 -24.45 -18.98
C LEU A 277 -35.97 -23.88 -19.66
N ARG A 278 -35.55 -24.44 -20.82
CA ARG A 278 -34.43 -23.88 -21.61
C ARG A 278 -34.70 -22.46 -22.09
N LYS A 279 -35.92 -22.17 -22.57
CA LYS A 279 -36.30 -20.81 -23.01
C LYS A 279 -36.29 -19.79 -21.87
N PHE A 280 -36.67 -20.20 -20.66
CA PHE A 280 -36.65 -19.31 -19.49
C PHE A 280 -35.23 -18.94 -19.07
N ILE A 281 -34.25 -19.81 -19.28
CA ILE A 281 -32.83 -19.52 -19.02
C ILE A 281 -32.31 -18.46 -20.02
N GLU A 282 -32.67 -18.55 -21.30
CA GLU A 282 -32.27 -17.55 -22.31
C GLU A 282 -32.84 -16.15 -22.07
N GLU A 283 -33.96 -16.01 -21.34
CA GLU A 283 -34.53 -14.70 -20.98
C GLU A 283 -33.97 -14.11 -19.68
N VAL A 284 -33.30 -14.92 -18.84
CA VAL A 284 -32.85 -14.52 -17.49
C VAL A 284 -31.33 -14.30 -17.41
N VAL A 285 -30.56 -14.80 -18.39
CA VAL A 285 -29.12 -14.54 -18.57
C VAL A 285 -28.90 -13.38 -19.53
#